data_AF-A0A1G8SAX1-F1
#
_entry.id   AF-A0A1G8SAX1-F1
#
_cell.length_a   1.000
_cell.length_b   1.000
_cell.length_c   1.000
_cell.angle_alpha   90.00
_cell.angle_beta   90.00
_cell.angle_gamma   90.00
#
_symmetry.space_group_name_H-M   'P 1'
#
loop_
_entity.id
_entity.type
_entity.pdbx_description
1 polymer ?
#
loop_
_entity_poly.entity_id
_entity_poly.type
_entity_poly.pdbx_seq_one_letter_code
_entity_poly.pdbx_strand_id
1 'polypeptide(L)'
;MQRLKTALVCMGLAGVSLPVHAADFTDPEWPCIQRKVETLSMGLMWPHGVESPALDGALAQDVADLGTALSLRRVDMAQAEQLVAEFVASHGRDPAMMTAVFERVFDRLAQRRSRIISGIGDYSLSQIALAERIESARTEMDSLMQGTDPDYDRVDALEEQVDWDERIYTDRQRSLTYVCETPVLLEQRLYAISKLLQAALAG
;
A
#
# COMPACT_ATOMS: atom_id res chain seq x y z
N MET A 1 -41.23 66.54 2.54
CA MET A 1 -40.68 66.21 1.20
C MET A 1 -39.84 64.95 1.32
N GLN A 2 -40.06 63.97 0.42
CA GLN A 2 -39.29 62.73 0.14
C GLN A 2 -38.90 61.83 1.33
N ARG A 3 -39.57 60.69 1.60
CA ARG A 3 -39.53 59.38 0.88
C ARG A 3 -38.13 58.92 0.48
N LEU A 4 -37.65 57.83 1.10
CA LEU A 4 -37.11 56.69 0.37
C LEU A 4 -37.23 55.41 1.21
N LYS A 5 -38.05 54.47 0.73
CA LYS A 5 -38.24 53.13 1.30
C LYS A 5 -37.13 52.25 0.74
N THR A 6 -36.28 51.69 1.57
CA THR A 6 -35.33 50.63 1.18
C THR A 6 -36.08 49.32 1.03
N ALA A 7 -36.32 48.91 -0.21
CA ALA A 7 -36.85 47.60 -0.55
C ALA A 7 -35.70 46.58 -0.53
N LEU A 8 -35.81 45.57 0.33
CA LEU A 8 -34.91 44.43 0.40
C LEU A 8 -35.29 43.45 -0.74
N VAL A 9 -34.47 43.37 -1.79
CA VAL A 9 -34.64 42.38 -2.86
C VAL A 9 -33.82 41.15 -2.49
N CYS A 10 -34.47 40.13 -1.94
CA CYS A 10 -33.90 38.79 -1.83
C CYS A 10 -34.04 38.08 -3.17
N MET A 11 -32.97 38.08 -3.98
CA MET A 11 -32.89 37.30 -5.21
C MET A 11 -32.59 35.84 -4.84
N GLY A 12 -33.64 35.00 -4.83
CA GLY A 12 -33.51 33.58 -4.56
C GLY A 12 -32.87 32.84 -5.73
N LEU A 13 -31.62 32.39 -5.56
CA LEU A 13 -31.01 31.39 -6.44
C LEU A 13 -31.64 30.02 -6.16
N ALA A 14 -32.58 29.61 -7.01
CA ALA A 14 -33.03 28.22 -7.09
C ALA A 14 -31.97 27.41 -7.85
N GLY A 15 -30.99 26.88 -7.13
CA GLY A 15 -30.02 25.92 -7.66
C GLY A 15 -30.70 24.57 -7.89
N VAL A 16 -30.76 24.13 -9.15
CA VAL A 16 -31.14 22.77 -9.52
C VAL A 16 -30.01 21.84 -9.07
N SER A 17 -30.22 21.14 -7.96
CA SER A 17 -29.32 20.10 -7.47
C SER A 17 -29.44 18.88 -8.37
N LEU A 18 -28.59 18.77 -9.40
CA LEU A 18 -28.38 17.49 -10.07
C LEU A 18 -27.73 16.52 -9.08
N PRO A 19 -28.16 15.24 -9.03
CA PRO A 19 -27.51 14.26 -8.19
C PRO A 19 -26.07 14.09 -8.69
N VAL A 20 -25.10 14.49 -7.87
CA VAL A 20 -23.71 14.10 -8.06
C VAL A 20 -23.65 12.61 -7.74
N HIS A 21 -23.48 11.78 -8.78
CA HIS A 21 -23.04 10.41 -8.57
C HIS A 21 -21.65 10.46 -7.95
N ALA A 22 -21.55 10.09 -6.67
CA ALA A 22 -20.26 9.79 -6.08
C ALA A 22 -19.65 8.65 -6.90
N ALA A 23 -18.45 8.85 -7.43
CA ALA A 23 -17.73 7.78 -8.11
C ALA A 23 -17.51 6.64 -7.11
N ASP A 24 -18.00 5.45 -7.47
CA ASP A 24 -17.76 4.23 -6.72
C ASP A 24 -16.34 3.75 -7.04
N PHE A 25 -15.43 3.91 -6.09
CA PHE A 25 -14.03 3.51 -6.20
C PHE A 25 -13.77 2.18 -5.48
N THR A 26 -14.80 1.34 -5.34
CA THR A 26 -14.68 0.03 -4.73
C THR A 26 -14.08 -0.93 -5.75
N ASP A 27 -12.85 -1.36 -5.51
CA ASP A 27 -12.20 -2.43 -6.27
C ASP A 27 -12.63 -3.77 -5.66
N PRO A 28 -13.52 -4.55 -6.31
CA PRO A 28 -14.02 -5.80 -5.75
C PRO A 28 -12.93 -6.88 -5.65
N GLU A 29 -11.81 -6.71 -6.35
CA GLU A 29 -10.68 -7.63 -6.36
C GLU A 29 -9.65 -7.24 -5.29
N TRP A 30 -9.84 -6.13 -4.57
CA TRP A 30 -8.93 -5.70 -3.51
C TRP A 30 -9.35 -6.22 -2.14
N PRO A 31 -8.55 -7.07 -1.46
CA PRO A 31 -9.00 -7.79 -0.28
C PRO A 31 -8.74 -7.05 1.05
N CYS A 32 -8.02 -5.93 1.02
CA CYS A 32 -7.63 -5.21 2.24
C CYS A 32 -8.63 -4.10 2.61
N ILE A 33 -8.79 -3.87 3.91
CA ILE A 33 -9.63 -2.78 4.46
C ILE A 33 -9.14 -1.40 3.98
N GLN A 34 -7.82 -1.23 3.85
CA GLN A 34 -7.23 -0.01 3.31
C GLN A 34 -7.43 0.04 1.80
N ARG A 35 -7.75 1.22 1.25
CA ARG A 35 -7.89 1.41 -0.20
C ARG A 35 -6.58 1.08 -0.92
N LYS A 36 -6.70 0.51 -2.12
CA LYS A 36 -5.56 0.27 -3.01
C LYS A 36 -4.97 1.63 -3.44
N VAL A 37 -3.73 1.87 -3.06
CA VAL A 37 -2.93 3.02 -3.50
C VAL A 37 -1.64 2.47 -4.08
N GLU A 38 -1.45 2.59 -5.39
CA GLU A 38 -0.37 1.89 -6.10
C GLU A 38 1.00 2.54 -5.89
N THR A 39 1.03 3.87 -5.86
CA THR A 39 2.26 4.66 -5.80
C THR A 39 2.26 5.59 -4.60
N LEU A 40 3.44 5.79 -4.01
CA LEU A 40 3.66 6.79 -2.97
C LEU A 40 4.18 8.08 -3.61
N SER A 41 4.01 9.20 -2.91
CA SER A 41 4.62 10.48 -3.26
C SER A 41 5.63 10.90 -2.20
N MET A 42 6.88 11.12 -2.62
CA MET A 42 7.95 11.62 -1.75
C MET A 42 7.61 12.99 -1.17
N GLY A 43 6.94 13.84 -1.95
CA GLY A 43 6.56 15.20 -1.54
C GLY A 43 5.54 15.25 -0.39
N LEU A 44 4.83 14.15 -0.12
CA LEU A 44 3.97 14.04 1.06
C LEU A 44 4.75 13.73 2.34
N MET A 45 5.98 13.26 2.22
CA MET A 45 6.81 12.79 3.33
C MET A 45 8.01 13.70 3.60
N TRP A 46 8.48 14.45 2.61
CA TRP A 46 9.72 15.23 2.68
C TRP A 46 9.50 16.73 2.38
N PRO A 47 9.77 17.63 3.35
CA PRO A 47 9.46 19.05 3.19
C PRO A 47 10.55 19.87 2.48
N HIS A 48 11.74 19.31 2.23
CA HIS A 48 12.91 20.07 1.71
C HIS A 48 13.05 20.06 0.17
N GLY A 49 11.96 19.78 -0.54
CA GLY A 49 11.95 19.62 -2.01
C GLY A 49 12.36 18.20 -2.44
N VAL A 50 11.87 17.75 -3.59
CA VAL A 50 12.07 16.36 -4.08
C VAL A 50 13.21 16.23 -5.11
N GLU A 51 13.80 17.36 -5.53
CA GLU A 51 14.93 17.35 -6.45
C GLU A 51 16.24 17.35 -5.64
N SER A 52 16.92 16.22 -5.62
CA SER A 52 18.29 16.17 -5.10
C SER A 52 19.28 16.65 -6.16
N PRO A 53 20.31 17.44 -5.79
CA PRO A 53 21.38 17.74 -6.73
C PRO A 53 22.16 16.47 -7.07
N ALA A 54 22.77 16.46 -8.26
CA ALA A 54 23.72 15.40 -8.62
C ALA A 54 24.93 15.46 -7.68
N LEU A 55 25.17 14.38 -6.95
CA LEU A 55 26.36 14.19 -6.12
C LEU A 55 27.39 13.37 -6.89
N ASP A 56 28.67 13.63 -6.66
CA ASP A 56 29.78 12.92 -7.28
C ASP A 56 30.80 12.38 -6.25
N GLY A 57 31.72 11.56 -6.74
CA GLY A 57 32.84 11.04 -5.96
C GLY A 57 32.44 10.24 -4.72
N ALA A 58 33.21 10.41 -3.64
CA ALA A 58 33.02 9.68 -2.39
C ALA A 58 31.67 9.99 -1.72
N LEU A 59 31.23 11.25 -1.76
CA LEU A 59 29.96 11.66 -1.16
C LEU A 59 28.77 10.93 -1.79
N ALA A 60 28.76 10.77 -3.11
CA ALA A 60 27.70 10.02 -3.81
C ALA A 60 27.63 8.56 -3.35
N GLN A 61 28.79 7.95 -3.11
CA GLN A 61 28.88 6.57 -2.62
C GLN A 61 28.38 6.46 -1.17
N ASP A 62 28.82 7.37 -0.29
CA ASP A 62 28.41 7.36 1.13
C ASP A 62 26.90 7.60 1.28
N VAL A 63 26.31 8.48 0.45
CA VAL A 63 24.85 8.66 0.36
C VAL A 63 24.14 7.38 -0.09
N ALA A 64 24.68 6.71 -1.11
CA ALA A 64 24.10 5.47 -1.62
C ALA A 64 24.16 4.34 -0.58
N ASP A 65 25.25 4.25 0.16
CA ASP A 65 25.47 3.24 1.21
C ASP A 65 24.55 3.50 2.41
N LEU A 66 24.44 4.75 2.87
CA LEU A 66 23.50 5.12 3.93
C LEU A 66 22.05 4.85 3.52
N GLY A 67 21.63 5.31 2.34
CA GLY A 67 20.28 5.07 1.83
C GLY A 67 19.97 3.57 1.69
N THR A 68 20.94 2.78 1.26
CA THR A 68 20.82 1.32 1.22
C THR A 68 20.66 0.72 2.62
N ALA A 69 21.50 1.11 3.57
CA ALA A 69 21.47 0.62 4.94
C ALA A 69 20.13 0.92 5.62
N LEU A 70 19.65 2.16 5.53
CA LEU A 70 18.36 2.59 6.10
C LEU A 70 17.16 1.84 5.51
N SER A 71 17.29 1.35 4.26
CA SER A 71 16.25 0.56 3.58
C SER A 71 16.20 -0.92 3.99
N LEU A 72 17.19 -1.40 4.76
CA LEU A 72 17.24 -2.80 5.21
C LEU A 72 16.31 -3.01 6.40
N ARG A 73 15.48 -4.07 6.34
CA ARG A 73 14.55 -4.41 7.43
C ARG A 73 15.26 -4.72 8.76
N ARG A 74 16.48 -5.26 8.70
CA ARG A 74 17.28 -5.63 9.87
C ARG A 74 17.84 -4.42 10.64
N VAL A 75 17.88 -3.24 10.01
CA VAL A 75 18.35 -2.02 10.65
C VAL A 75 17.16 -1.42 11.39
N ASP A 76 17.14 -1.53 12.71
CA ASP A 76 16.12 -0.87 13.54
C ASP A 76 16.34 0.66 13.58
N MET A 77 15.43 1.39 14.24
CA MET A 77 15.52 2.84 14.29
C MET A 77 16.70 3.35 15.14
N ALA A 78 17.13 2.60 16.16
CA ALA A 78 18.27 3.00 16.98
C ALA A 78 19.58 2.88 16.19
N GLN A 79 19.75 1.81 15.40
CA GLN A 79 20.87 1.67 14.47
C GLN A 79 20.79 2.72 13.35
N ALA A 80 19.60 3.02 12.84
CA ALA A 80 19.41 4.08 11.84
C ALA A 80 19.86 5.44 12.38
N GLU A 81 19.51 5.78 13.62
CA GLU A 81 19.97 7.01 14.30
C GLU A 81 21.49 7.10 14.37
N GLN A 82 22.16 6.00 14.72
CA GLN A 82 23.62 5.93 14.77
C GLN A 82 24.26 6.17 13.39
N LEU A 83 23.77 5.46 12.36
CA LEU A 83 24.26 5.61 10.98
C LEU A 83 24.10 7.05 10.46
N VAL A 84 22.97 7.69 10.74
CA VAL A 84 22.72 9.08 10.35
C VAL A 84 23.63 10.04 11.14
N ALA A 85 23.86 9.79 12.42
CA ALA A 85 24.75 10.62 13.24
C ALA A 85 26.21 10.54 12.77
N GLU A 86 26.71 9.35 12.45
CA GLU A 86 28.06 9.14 11.90
C GLU A 86 28.24 9.83 10.54
N PHE A 87 27.22 9.73 9.69
CA PHE A 87 27.21 10.39 8.40
C PHE A 87 27.24 11.91 8.52
N VAL A 88 26.41 12.48 9.42
CA VAL A 88 26.41 13.92 9.71
C VAL A 88 27.75 14.39 10.30
N ALA A 89 28.38 13.59 11.17
CA ALA A 89 29.68 13.93 11.72
C ALA A 89 30.77 14.00 10.64
N SER A 90 30.65 13.20 9.58
CA SER A 90 31.63 13.11 8.49
C SER A 90 31.42 14.16 7.39
N HIS A 91 30.16 14.45 7.05
CA HIS A 91 29.82 15.29 5.88
C HIS A 91 29.12 16.61 6.25
N GLY A 92 28.72 16.80 7.51
CA GLY A 92 27.96 17.95 7.97
C GLY A 92 26.44 17.80 7.75
N ARG A 93 25.72 18.91 7.84
CA ARG A 93 24.24 18.97 7.81
C ARG A 93 23.75 19.74 6.58
N ASP A 94 24.01 19.18 5.40
CA ASP A 94 23.51 19.75 4.15
C ASP A 94 22.11 19.20 3.81
N PRO A 95 21.09 20.06 3.65
CA PRO A 95 19.75 19.65 3.21
C PRO A 95 19.75 18.90 1.87
N ALA A 96 20.59 19.30 0.91
CA ALA A 96 20.64 18.67 -0.41
C ALA A 96 21.11 17.21 -0.32
N MET A 97 22.18 16.97 0.45
CA MET A 97 22.66 15.63 0.78
C MET A 97 21.61 14.78 1.51
N MET A 98 20.89 15.33 2.49
CA MET A 98 19.84 14.57 3.19
C MET A 98 18.63 14.25 2.31
N THR A 99 18.27 15.15 1.40
CA THR A 99 17.27 14.87 0.36
C THR A 99 17.74 13.69 -0.51
N ALA A 100 19.01 13.66 -0.92
CA ALA A 100 19.55 12.56 -1.71
C ALA A 100 19.53 11.21 -0.95
N VAL A 101 19.84 11.21 0.34
CA VAL A 101 19.69 10.01 1.19
C VAL A 101 18.23 9.57 1.25
N PHE A 102 17.30 10.50 1.51
CA PHE A 102 15.89 10.17 1.61
C PHE A 102 15.30 9.67 0.29
N GLU A 103 15.65 10.27 -0.83
CA GLU A 103 15.24 9.82 -2.17
C GLU A 103 15.63 8.35 -2.42
N ARG A 104 16.87 7.97 -2.08
CA ARG A 104 17.33 6.57 -2.19
C ARG A 104 16.53 5.61 -1.32
N VAL A 105 16.21 6.00 -0.09
CA VAL A 105 15.36 5.20 0.81
C VAL A 105 13.94 5.10 0.26
N PHE A 106 13.39 6.24 -0.18
CA PHE A 106 12.06 6.35 -0.73
C PHE A 106 11.89 5.43 -1.93
N ASP A 107 12.76 5.53 -2.94
CA ASP A 107 12.69 4.72 -4.15
C ASP A 107 12.68 3.22 -3.82
N ARG A 108 13.57 2.79 -2.93
CA ARG A 108 13.71 1.38 -2.58
C ARG A 108 12.50 0.85 -1.81
N LEU A 109 11.98 1.61 -0.85
CA LEU A 109 10.83 1.19 -0.05
C LEU A 109 9.52 1.34 -0.82
N ALA A 110 9.36 2.39 -1.64
CA ALA A 110 8.21 2.59 -2.50
C ALA A 110 8.12 1.50 -3.58
N GLN A 111 9.23 1.13 -4.22
CA GLN A 111 9.26 0.03 -5.19
C GLN A 111 8.95 -1.32 -4.53
N ARG A 112 9.44 -1.56 -3.31
CA ARG A 112 9.08 -2.77 -2.54
C ARG A 112 7.59 -2.79 -2.23
N ARG A 113 7.04 -1.67 -1.78
CA ARG A 113 5.62 -1.53 -1.48
C ARG A 113 4.75 -1.77 -2.71
N SER A 114 5.07 -1.17 -3.85
CA SER A 114 4.33 -1.37 -5.10
C SER A 114 4.27 -2.85 -5.50
N ARG A 115 5.39 -3.58 -5.38
CA ARG A 115 5.41 -5.04 -5.60
C ARG A 115 4.52 -5.82 -4.64
N ILE A 116 4.49 -5.43 -3.36
CA ILE A 116 3.60 -6.05 -2.37
C ILE A 116 2.14 -5.77 -2.71
N ILE A 117 1.79 -4.52 -3.02
CA ILE A 117 0.44 -4.13 -3.43
C ILE A 117 -0.01 -4.94 -4.66
N SER A 118 0.85 -5.09 -5.68
CA SER A 118 0.55 -5.95 -6.83
C SER A 118 0.30 -7.40 -6.41
N GLY A 119 1.20 -7.97 -5.61
CA GLY A 119 1.07 -9.36 -5.14
C GLY A 119 -0.18 -9.60 -4.27
N ILE A 120 -0.67 -8.59 -3.56
CA ILE A 120 -1.94 -8.67 -2.83
C ILE A 120 -3.12 -8.80 -3.80
N GLY A 121 -3.10 -8.06 -4.91
CA GLY A 121 -4.10 -8.19 -5.97
C GLY A 121 -4.09 -9.59 -6.59
N ASP A 122 -2.92 -10.08 -7.00
CA ASP A 122 -2.76 -11.43 -7.56
C ASP A 122 -3.22 -12.52 -6.58
N TYR A 123 -2.93 -12.32 -5.29
CA TYR A 123 -3.38 -13.20 -4.21
C TYR A 123 -4.90 -13.25 -4.11
N SER A 124 -5.56 -12.10 -4.18
CA SER A 124 -7.02 -11.99 -4.14
C SER A 124 -7.68 -12.71 -5.31
N LEU A 125 -7.20 -12.47 -6.53
CA LEU A 125 -7.66 -13.17 -7.73
C LEU A 125 -7.49 -14.70 -7.60
N SER A 126 -6.36 -15.13 -7.02
CA SER A 126 -6.13 -16.55 -6.74
C SER A 126 -7.05 -17.12 -5.65
N GLN A 127 -7.57 -16.30 -4.74
CA GLN A 127 -8.58 -16.69 -3.76
C GLN A 127 -9.98 -16.79 -4.37
N ILE A 128 -10.34 -15.86 -5.26
CA ILE A 128 -11.60 -15.92 -6.02
C ILE A 128 -11.64 -17.20 -6.86
N ALA A 129 -10.60 -17.47 -7.65
CA ALA A 129 -10.53 -18.68 -8.47
C ALA A 129 -10.53 -19.99 -7.65
N LEU A 130 -9.97 -19.98 -6.45
CA LEU A 130 -10.02 -21.12 -5.53
C LEU A 130 -11.45 -21.34 -5.00
N ALA A 131 -12.15 -20.27 -4.63
CA ALA A 131 -13.54 -20.36 -4.18
C ALA A 131 -14.47 -20.88 -5.29
N GLU A 132 -14.30 -20.37 -6.52
CA GLU A 132 -15.06 -20.85 -7.69
C GLU A 132 -14.81 -22.34 -7.96
N ARG A 133 -13.58 -22.82 -7.78
CA ARG A 133 -13.25 -24.24 -7.95
C ARG A 133 -13.92 -25.12 -6.90
N ILE A 134 -13.93 -24.69 -5.63
CA ILE A 134 -14.65 -25.39 -4.55
C ILE A 134 -16.14 -25.48 -4.87
N GLU A 135 -16.76 -24.38 -5.27
CA GLU A 135 -18.18 -24.33 -5.60
C GLU A 135 -18.52 -25.21 -6.81
N SER A 136 -17.69 -25.16 -7.85
CA SER A 136 -17.86 -26.00 -9.03
C SER A 136 -17.74 -27.49 -8.71
N ALA A 137 -16.78 -27.87 -7.85
CA ALA A 137 -16.60 -29.26 -7.44
C ALA A 137 -17.79 -29.80 -6.65
N ARG A 138 -18.33 -28.99 -5.71
CA ARG A 138 -19.56 -29.32 -4.96
C ARG A 138 -20.78 -29.46 -5.88
N THR A 139 -20.95 -28.54 -6.82
CA THR A 139 -22.03 -28.61 -7.80
C THR A 139 -21.93 -29.87 -8.67
N GLU A 140 -20.72 -30.26 -9.07
CA GLU A 140 -20.49 -31.49 -9.83
C GLU A 140 -20.84 -32.74 -9.01
N MET A 141 -20.41 -32.81 -7.74
CA MET A 141 -20.78 -33.90 -6.83
C MET A 141 -22.30 -34.03 -6.70
N ASP A 142 -23.00 -32.92 -6.45
CA ASP A 142 -24.46 -32.91 -6.33
C ASP A 142 -25.14 -33.42 -7.61
N SER A 143 -24.61 -33.05 -8.78
CA SER A 143 -25.12 -33.52 -10.06
C SER A 143 -24.90 -35.01 -10.28
N LEU A 144 -23.74 -35.55 -9.88
CA LEU A 144 -23.42 -36.98 -10.01
C LEU A 144 -24.33 -37.83 -9.11
N MET A 145 -24.59 -37.35 -7.89
CA MET A 145 -25.43 -38.03 -6.91
C MET A 145 -26.92 -38.05 -7.28
N GLN A 146 -27.39 -37.14 -8.13
CA GLN A 146 -28.77 -37.12 -8.65
C GLN A 146 -28.98 -38.05 -9.85
N GLY A 147 -27.91 -38.63 -10.40
CA GLY A 147 -27.98 -39.55 -11.54
C GLY A 147 -28.64 -40.89 -11.20
N THR A 148 -29.14 -41.59 -12.22
CA THR A 148 -29.75 -42.92 -12.07
C THR A 148 -28.73 -44.01 -11.71
N ASP A 149 -27.46 -43.78 -12.03
CA ASP A 149 -26.30 -44.64 -11.71
C ASP A 149 -25.11 -43.73 -11.35
N PRO A 150 -24.99 -43.28 -10.09
CA PRO A 150 -23.95 -42.32 -9.68
C PRO A 150 -22.53 -42.89 -9.82
N ASP A 151 -21.61 -42.05 -10.33
CA ASP A 151 -20.18 -42.36 -10.36
C ASP A 151 -19.54 -42.02 -9.01
N TYR A 152 -19.55 -42.99 -8.09
CA TYR A 152 -19.03 -42.82 -6.73
C TYR A 152 -17.51 -42.59 -6.69
N ASP A 153 -16.74 -43.19 -7.59
CA ASP A 153 -15.28 -43.00 -7.65
C ASP A 153 -14.94 -41.54 -7.99
N ARG A 154 -15.72 -40.92 -8.89
CA ARG A 154 -15.58 -39.49 -9.20
C ARG A 154 -16.00 -38.60 -8.02
N VAL A 155 -17.07 -38.96 -7.31
CA VAL A 155 -17.53 -38.21 -6.13
C VAL A 155 -16.45 -38.21 -5.04
N ASP A 156 -15.89 -39.38 -4.69
CA ASP A 156 -14.84 -39.49 -3.68
C ASP A 156 -13.60 -38.64 -4.04
N ALA A 157 -13.22 -38.61 -5.32
CA ALA A 157 -12.10 -37.77 -5.79
C ALA A 157 -12.41 -36.26 -5.69
N LEU A 158 -13.65 -35.86 -5.93
CA LEU A 158 -14.09 -34.47 -5.78
C LEU A 158 -14.17 -34.06 -4.30
N GLU A 159 -14.62 -34.95 -3.41
CA GLU A 159 -14.63 -34.72 -1.97
C GLU A 159 -13.21 -34.47 -1.44
N GLU A 160 -12.24 -35.33 -1.80
CA GLU A 160 -10.84 -35.12 -1.42
C GLU A 160 -10.31 -33.77 -1.94
N GLN A 161 -10.63 -33.40 -3.18
CA GLN A 161 -10.22 -32.11 -3.75
C GLN A 161 -10.79 -30.94 -2.94
N VAL A 162 -12.09 -30.97 -2.62
CA VAL A 162 -12.78 -29.92 -1.85
C VAL A 162 -12.15 -29.77 -0.47
N ASP A 163 -11.90 -30.86 0.24
CA ASP A 163 -11.27 -30.84 1.57
C ASP A 163 -9.89 -30.14 1.55
N TRP A 164 -9.07 -30.46 0.54
CA TRP A 164 -7.76 -29.81 0.37
C TRP A 164 -7.89 -28.33 0.01
N ASP A 165 -8.77 -28.00 -0.94
CA ASP A 165 -8.97 -26.63 -1.42
C ASP A 165 -9.53 -25.73 -0.31
N GLU A 166 -10.48 -26.22 0.50
CA GLU A 166 -11.05 -25.48 1.63
C GLU A 166 -10.04 -25.21 2.74
N ARG A 167 -9.18 -26.19 3.02
CA ARG A 167 -8.08 -26.00 3.97
C ARG A 167 -7.14 -24.89 3.49
N ILE A 168 -6.74 -24.93 2.21
CA ILE A 168 -5.89 -23.90 1.61
C ILE A 168 -6.58 -22.53 1.67
N TYR A 169 -7.86 -22.47 1.30
CA TYR A 169 -8.65 -21.23 1.31
C TYR A 169 -8.71 -20.63 2.72
N THR A 170 -9.01 -21.45 3.72
CA THR A 170 -9.14 -21.00 5.11
C THR A 170 -7.80 -20.52 5.69
N ASP A 171 -6.71 -21.24 5.44
CA ASP A 171 -5.36 -20.84 5.89
C ASP A 171 -4.92 -19.51 5.26
N ARG A 172 -5.26 -19.32 3.98
CA ARG A 172 -5.01 -18.09 3.24
C ARG A 172 -5.87 -16.92 3.72
N GLN A 173 -7.15 -17.13 3.99
CA GLN A 173 -8.02 -16.11 4.58
C GLN A 173 -7.49 -15.63 5.94
N ARG A 174 -7.03 -16.54 6.80
CA ARG A 174 -6.41 -16.18 8.10
C ARG A 174 -5.12 -15.36 7.95
N SER A 175 -4.35 -15.64 6.90
CA SER A 175 -3.07 -14.97 6.65
C SER A 175 -3.23 -13.57 6.05
N LEU A 176 -4.40 -13.25 5.50
CA LEU A 176 -4.66 -12.01 4.77
C LEU A 176 -4.42 -10.76 5.63
N THR A 177 -4.74 -10.79 6.92
CA THR A 177 -4.51 -9.67 7.84
C THR A 177 -3.05 -9.23 7.84
N TYR A 178 -2.11 -10.17 8.02
CA TYR A 178 -0.67 -9.88 8.05
C TYR A 178 -0.14 -9.36 6.70
N VAL A 179 -0.69 -9.91 5.62
CA VAL A 179 -0.38 -9.47 4.26
C VAL A 179 -0.81 -8.01 4.06
N CYS A 180 -2.03 -7.66 4.48
CA CYS A 180 -2.58 -6.32 4.37
C CYS A 180 -1.90 -5.29 5.30
N GLU A 181 -1.31 -5.71 6.42
CA GLU A 181 -0.53 -4.84 7.32
C GLU A 181 0.85 -4.49 6.76
N THR A 182 1.42 -5.34 5.90
CA THR A 182 2.81 -5.18 5.43
C THR A 182 3.05 -3.84 4.71
N PRO A 183 2.19 -3.35 3.78
CA PRO A 183 2.33 -2.02 3.19
C PRO A 183 2.33 -0.89 4.22
N VAL A 184 1.45 -0.97 5.23
CA VAL A 184 1.31 0.04 6.28
C VAL A 184 2.60 0.15 7.10
N LEU A 185 3.18 -0.98 7.49
CA LEU A 185 4.44 -1.01 8.24
C LEU A 185 5.62 -0.44 7.44
N LEU A 186 5.65 -0.66 6.12
CA LEU A 186 6.66 -0.06 5.25
C LEU A 186 6.52 1.47 5.16
N GLU A 187 5.29 1.97 5.04
CA GLU A 187 5.00 3.41 5.03
C GLU A 187 5.37 4.08 6.35
N GLN A 188 5.00 3.47 7.48
CA GLN A 188 5.36 3.96 8.82
C GLN A 188 6.88 4.05 8.98
N ARG A 189 7.62 3.03 8.55
CA ARG A 189 9.08 3.04 8.58
C ARG A 189 9.66 4.15 7.70
N LEU A 190 9.16 4.29 6.47
CA LEU A 190 9.63 5.32 5.55
C LEU A 190 9.40 6.73 6.11
N TYR A 191 8.25 6.97 6.73
CA TYR A 191 7.96 8.23 7.43
C TYR A 191 8.88 8.44 8.64
N ALA A 192 9.14 7.41 9.44
CA ALA A 192 10.07 7.49 10.57
C ALA A 192 11.49 7.87 10.13
N ILE A 193 11.97 7.31 9.01
CA ILE A 193 13.28 7.67 8.43
C ILE A 193 13.27 9.12 7.94
N SER A 194 12.19 9.57 7.29
CA SER A 194 12.04 10.99 6.92
C SER A 194 12.16 11.91 8.15
N LYS A 195 11.46 11.59 9.24
CA LYS A 195 11.52 12.36 10.49
C LYS A 195 12.93 12.35 11.12
N LEU A 196 13.62 11.21 11.07
CA LEU A 196 15.00 11.09 11.54
C LEU A 196 15.94 12.03 10.77
N LEU A 197 15.90 12.00 9.44
CA LEU A 197 16.76 12.84 8.61
C LEU A 197 16.45 14.33 8.79
N GLN A 198 15.16 14.70 8.93
CA GLN A 198 14.76 16.07 9.29
C GLN A 198 15.31 16.52 10.64
N ALA A 199 15.26 15.65 11.66
CA ALA A 199 15.80 15.97 12.97
C ALA A 199 17.32 16.17 12.92
N ALA A 200 18.03 15.37 12.12
CA ALA A 200 19.46 15.49 11.91
C ALA A 200 19.87 16.82 11.24
N LEU A 201 18.99 17.40 10.41
CA LEU A 201 19.17 18.73 9.81
C LEU A 201 18.97 19.87 10.81
N ALA A 202 18.13 19.69 11.82
CA ALA A 202 17.75 20.73 12.77
C ALA A 202 18.71 20.86 13.97
N GLY A 203 19.49 19.81 14.25
CA GLY A 203 20.50 19.81 15.31
C GLY A 203 21.65 20.75 15.01
#